data_AF-A0A947AGR3-F1
#
_entry.id   AF-A0A947AGR3-F1
#
_cell.length_a   1.000
_cell.length_b   1.000
_cell.length_c   1.000
_cell.angle_alpha   90.00
_cell.angle_beta   90.00
_cell.angle_gamma   90.00
#
_symmetry.space_group_name_H-M   'P 1'
#
loop_
_entity.id
_entity.type
_entity.pdbx_description
1 polymer ?
#
loop_
_entity_poly.entity_id
_entity_poly.type
_entity_poly.pdbx_seq_one_letter_code
_entity_poly.pdbx_strand_id
1 'polypeptide(L)'
;MIPDNDFKTATMARVYFNQGHYEKAKEIYKHLLKYEPDSRDLATALAEVESKLQQKTQGNGEKLADMFSTWIDFIISYKTMRYLKKIKKPKG
;
A
#
# COMPACT_ATOMS: atom_id res chain seq x y z
N MET A 1 -12.39 -22.89 30.43
CA MET A 1 -11.78 -21.76 29.70
C MET A 1 -11.32 -22.30 28.36
N ILE A 2 -12.10 -22.08 27.30
CA ILE A 2 -11.75 -22.46 25.93
C ILE A 2 -10.92 -21.27 25.40
N PRO A 3 -9.74 -21.46 24.79
CA PRO A 3 -8.95 -20.33 24.33
C PRO A 3 -9.72 -19.58 23.23
N ASP A 4 -9.97 -18.30 23.43
CA ASP A 4 -10.69 -17.35 22.55
C ASP A 4 -10.05 -17.15 21.15
N ASN A 5 -9.10 -17.99 20.74
CA ASN A 5 -8.11 -17.64 19.72
C ASN A 5 -8.43 -18.08 18.27
N ASP A 6 -9.59 -18.67 17.97
CA ASP A 6 -9.87 -19.18 16.62
C ASP A 6 -11.27 -18.90 16.07
N PHE A 7 -12.04 -17.99 16.68
CA PHE A 7 -13.35 -17.61 16.13
C PHE A 7 -13.20 -16.60 14.97
N LYS A 8 -12.77 -17.10 13.81
CA LYS A 8 -12.72 -16.36 12.56
C LYS A 8 -14.14 -16.21 11.99
N THR A 9 -14.66 -14.99 11.92
CA THR A 9 -16.00 -14.68 11.38
C THR A 9 -15.98 -13.63 10.28
N ALA A 10 -17.00 -13.65 9.42
CA ALA A 10 -17.17 -12.65 8.37
C ALA A 10 -17.30 -11.22 8.96
N THR A 11 -17.92 -11.09 10.13
CA THR A 11 -18.04 -9.81 10.84
C THR A 11 -16.66 -9.30 11.28
N MET A 12 -15.82 -10.16 11.84
CA MET A 12 -14.45 -9.77 12.23
C MET A 12 -13.63 -9.35 11.00
N ALA A 13 -13.73 -10.09 9.90
CA ALA A 13 -13.08 -9.71 8.63
C ALA A 13 -13.54 -8.32 8.15
N ARG A 14 -14.85 -8.04 8.22
CA ARG A 14 -15.43 -6.74 7.85
C ARG A 14 -14.96 -5.62 8.78
N VAL A 15 -14.82 -5.87 10.08
CA VAL A 15 -14.27 -4.88 11.02
C VAL A 15 -12.81 -4.56 10.66
N TYR A 16 -11.98 -5.56 10.38
CA TYR A 16 -10.61 -5.33 9.92
C TYR A 16 -10.54 -4.58 8.60
N PHE A 17 -11.44 -4.88 7.66
CA PHE A 17 -11.55 -4.16 6.39
C PHE A 17 -11.87 -2.67 6.61
N ASN A 18 -12.86 -2.37 7.45
CA ASN A 18 -13.25 -0.99 7.77
C ASN A 18 -12.13 -0.20 8.48
N GLN A 19 -11.29 -0.88 9.26
CA GLN A 19 -10.11 -0.28 9.89
C GLN A 19 -8.92 -0.11 8.93
N GLY A 20 -9.05 -0.55 7.67
CA GLY A 20 -7.96 -0.51 6.68
C GLY A 20 -6.91 -1.61 6.84
N HIS A 21 -7.16 -2.59 7.72
CA HIS A 21 -6.33 -3.78 7.93
C HIS A 21 -6.67 -4.87 6.89
N TYR A 22 -6.50 -4.53 5.61
CA TYR A 22 -6.93 -5.37 4.50
C TYR A 22 -6.27 -6.76 4.46
N GLU A 23 -4.99 -6.89 4.85
CA GLU A 23 -4.32 -8.20 4.90
C GLU A 23 -4.94 -9.14 5.95
N LYS A 24 -5.31 -8.62 7.12
CA LYS A 24 -5.99 -9.40 8.17
C LYS A 24 -7.39 -9.81 7.73
N ALA A 25 -8.13 -8.89 7.10
CA ALA A 25 -9.44 -9.19 6.53
C ALA A 25 -9.36 -10.31 5.48
N LYS A 26 -8.36 -10.23 4.58
CA LYS A 26 -8.08 -11.23 3.54
C LYS A 26 -7.83 -12.62 4.13
N GLU A 27 -7.01 -12.70 5.18
CA GLU A 27 -6.70 -13.98 5.83
C GLU A 27 -7.96 -14.64 6.40
N ILE A 28 -8.82 -13.86 7.06
CA ILE A 28 -10.06 -14.36 7.64
C ILE A 28 -11.04 -14.81 6.55
N TYR A 29 -11.25 -14.02 5.50
CA TYR A 29 -12.12 -14.43 4.39
C TYR A 29 -11.63 -15.69 3.68
N LYS A 30 -10.31 -15.82 3.45
CA LYS A 30 -9.71 -17.05 2.91
C LYS A 30 -9.91 -18.24 3.83
N HIS A 31 -9.81 -18.04 5.15
CA HIS A 31 -10.06 -19.10 6.11
C HIS A 31 -11.52 -19.57 6.04
N LEU A 32 -12.48 -18.64 6.02
CA LEU A 32 -13.90 -18.96 5.94
C LEU A 32 -14.28 -19.68 4.64
N LEU A 33 -13.73 -19.26 3.51
CA LEU A 33 -13.95 -19.92 2.21
C LEU A 33 -13.44 -21.35 2.14
N LYS A 34 -12.52 -21.78 3.04
CA LYS A 34 -12.14 -23.20 3.12
C LYS A 34 -13.27 -24.09 3.63
N TYR A 35 -14.17 -23.55 4.45
CA TYR A 35 -15.30 -24.27 5.03
C TYR A 35 -16.58 -24.05 4.21
N GLU A 36 -16.73 -22.86 3.63
CA GLU A 36 -17.87 -22.48 2.80
C GLU A 36 -17.42 -22.00 1.41
N PRO A 37 -16.88 -22.89 0.56
CA PRO A 37 -16.31 -22.50 -0.74
C PRO A 37 -17.35 -21.92 -1.71
N ASP A 38 -18.62 -22.32 -1.59
CA ASP A 38 -19.71 -21.87 -2.45
C ASP A 38 -20.33 -20.55 -1.99
N SER A 39 -19.83 -19.96 -0.89
CA SER A 39 -20.34 -18.71 -0.35
C SER A 39 -19.93 -17.54 -1.25
N ARG A 40 -20.87 -17.11 -2.09
CA ARG A 40 -20.72 -15.93 -2.95
C ARG A 40 -20.42 -14.67 -2.14
N ASP A 41 -21.04 -14.51 -0.97
CA ASP A 41 -20.83 -13.34 -0.12
C ASP A 41 -19.38 -13.23 0.36
N LEU A 42 -18.78 -14.36 0.78
CA LEU A 42 -17.38 -14.39 1.20
C LEU A 42 -16.43 -14.17 0.01
N ALA A 43 -16.75 -14.72 -1.16
CA ALA A 43 -15.96 -14.53 -2.37
C ALA A 43 -15.99 -13.06 -2.83
N THR A 44 -17.17 -12.41 -2.83
CA THR A 44 -17.31 -11.00 -3.16
C THR A 44 -16.57 -10.11 -2.16
N ALA A 45 -16.69 -10.39 -0.87
CA ALA A 45 -15.97 -9.63 0.15
C ALA A 45 -14.44 -9.79 0.02
N LEU A 46 -13.94 -10.99 -0.31
CA LEU A 46 -12.53 -11.20 -0.57
C LEU A 46 -12.04 -10.41 -1.79
N ALA A 47 -12.80 -10.40 -2.88
CA ALA A 47 -12.46 -9.64 -4.08
C ALA A 47 -12.37 -8.13 -3.81
N GLU A 48 -13.28 -7.58 -3.00
CA GLU A 48 -13.25 -6.18 -2.58
C GLU A 48 -11.98 -5.86 -1.78
N VAL A 49 -11.60 -6.73 -0.84
CA VAL A 49 -10.38 -6.59 -0.03
C VAL A 49 -9.13 -6.59 -0.92
N GLU A 50 -9.07 -7.49 -1.91
CA GLU A 50 -7.94 -7.55 -2.84
C GLU A 50 -7.84 -6.31 -3.73
N SER A 51 -8.96 -5.76 -4.18
CA SER A 51 -8.98 -4.49 -4.92
C SER A 51 -8.40 -3.34 -4.10
N LYS A 52 -8.76 -3.24 -2.81
CA LYS A 52 -8.21 -2.21 -1.92
C LYS A 52 -6.71 -2.37 -1.66
N LEU A 53 -6.21 -3.60 -1.57
CA LEU A 53 -4.77 -3.88 -1.43
C LEU A 53 -3.99 -3.44 -2.67
N GLN A 54 -4.51 -3.72 -3.86
CA GLN A 54 -3.89 -3.30 -5.12
C GLN A 54 -3.83 -1.76 -5.23
N GLN A 55 -4.93 -1.08 -4.96
CA GLN A 55 -4.99 0.39 -4.96
C GLN A 55 -4.01 1.02 -3.96
N LYS A 56 -3.92 0.47 -2.74
CA LYS A 56 -2.98 0.95 -1.72
C LYS A 56 -1.52 0.76 -2.12
N THR A 57 -1.22 -0.33 -2.82
CA THR A 57 0.16 -0.64 -3.25
C THR A 57 0.58 0.27 -4.40
N GLN A 58 -0.28 0.47 -5.40
CA GLN A 58 0.00 1.34 -6.55
C GLN A 58 0.11 2.81 -6.13
N GLY A 59 -0.87 3.32 -5.37
CA GLY A 59 -0.89 4.74 -4.97
C GLY A 59 0.26 5.14 -4.05
N ASN A 60 0.78 4.20 -3.23
CA ASN A 60 1.94 4.48 -2.39
C ASN A 60 3.25 4.48 -3.19
N GLY A 61 3.42 3.54 -4.12
CA GLY A 61 4.64 3.45 -4.94
C GLY A 61 4.83 4.66 -5.85
N GLU A 62 3.77 5.05 -6.56
CA GLU A 62 3.78 6.20 -7.48
C GLU A 62 4.05 7.50 -6.73
N LYS A 63 3.33 7.75 -5.62
CA LYS A 63 3.52 8.94 -4.81
C LYS A 63 4.94 9.06 -4.22
N LEU A 64 5.54 7.93 -3.83
CA LEU A 64 6.92 7.91 -3.35
C LEU A 64 7.90 8.26 -4.47
N ALA A 65 7.73 7.66 -5.66
CA ALA A 65 8.57 7.95 -6.82
C ALA A 65 8.52 9.43 -7.23
N ASP A 66 7.32 10.02 -7.25
CA ASP A 66 7.13 11.45 -7.57
C ASP A 66 7.83 12.37 -6.56
N MET A 67 7.74 12.05 -5.26
CA MET A 67 8.44 12.78 -4.22
C MET A 67 9.96 12.71 -4.39
N PHE A 68 10.50 11.54 -4.72
CA PHE A 68 11.94 11.38 -4.95
C PHE A 68 12.41 12.07 -6.23
N SER A 69 11.61 12.06 -7.31
CA SER A 69 11.95 12.76 -8.56
C SER A 69 12.17 14.25 -8.29
N THR A 70 11.25 14.90 -7.57
CA THR A 70 11.34 16.32 -7.24
C THR A 70 12.62 16.66 -6.46
N TRP A 71 13.00 15.78 -5.52
CA TRP A 71 14.23 15.98 -4.74
C TRP A 71 15.51 15.73 -5.55
N ILE A 72 15.51 14.72 -6.42
CA ILE A 72 16.60 14.44 -7.36
C ILE A 72 16.80 15.63 -8.30
N ASP A 73 15.71 16.17 -8.86
CA ASP A 73 15.74 17.34 -9.74
C ASP A 73 16.33 18.57 -9.03
N PHE A 74 16.02 18.74 -7.75
CA PHE A 74 16.59 19.81 -6.92
C PHE A 74 18.11 19.63 -6.71
N ILE A 75 18.57 18.41 -6.43
CA ILE A 75 20.01 18.11 -6.28
C ILE A 75 20.76 18.34 -7.60
N ILE A 76 20.21 17.85 -8.72
CA ILE A 76 20.80 18.02 -10.04
C ILE A 76 20.90 19.52 -10.35
N SER A 77 19.81 20.26 -10.19
CA SER A 77 19.76 21.71 -10.42
C SER A 77 20.77 22.48 -9.55
N TYR A 78 20.91 22.10 -8.28
CA TYR A 78 21.88 22.71 -7.38
C TYR A 78 23.33 22.45 -7.80
N LYS A 79 23.66 21.21 -8.20
CA LYS A 79 25.00 20.86 -8.70
C LYS A 79 25.34 21.60 -9.99
N THR A 80 24.40 21.67 -10.94
CA THR A 80 24.55 22.39 -12.20
C THR A 80 24.83 23.88 -11.98
N MET A 81 24.08 24.51 -11.07
CA MET A 81 24.29 25.92 -10.70
C MET A 81 25.65 26.18 -10.06
N ARG A 82 26.13 25.27 -9.21
CA ARG A 82 27.45 25.40 -8.56
C ARG A 82 28.60 25.24 -9.57
N TYR A 83 28.44 24.36 -10.55
CA TYR A 83 29.41 24.16 -11.62
C TYR A 83 29.48 25.39 -12.55
N LEU A 84 28.34 25.92 -12.97
CA LEU A 84 28.27 27.12 -13.82
C LEU A 84 28.86 28.37 -13.15
N LYS A 85 28.64 28.56 -11.84
CA LYS A 85 29.26 29.67 -11.09
C LYS A 85 30.79 29.59 -11.02
N LYS A 86 31.37 28.39 -11.08
CA LYS A 86 32.83 28.21 -11.09
C LYS A 86 33.44 28.53 -12.46
N ILE A 87 32.72 28.30 -13.55
CA ILE A 87 33.20 28.52 -14.92
C ILE A 87 33.10 29.99 -15.34
N LYS A 88 32.18 30.76 -14.72
CA LYS A 88 31.99 32.19 -15.03
C LYS A 88 33.03 33.16 -14.42
N LYS A 89 34.11 32.70 -13.78
CA LYS A 89 35.24 33.58 -13.45
C LYS A 89 36.23 33.60 -14.62
N PRO A 90 36.26 34.65 -15.46
CA PRO A 90 37.33 34.79 -16.44
C PRO A 90 38.67 34.92 -15.70
N LYS A 91 39.70 34.22 -16.19
CA LYS A 91 41.09 34.52 -15.85
C LYS A 91 41.38 35.92 -16.38
N GLY A 92 41.38 36.90 -15.48
CA GLY A 92 42.00 38.21 -15.67
C GLY A 92 43.32 38.22 -14.92
#